data_AF-A0A6N8GKW1-F1
#
_entry.id   AF-A0A6N8GKW1-F1
#
_cell.length_a   1.000
_cell.length_b   1.000
_cell.length_c   1.000
_cell.angle_alpha   90.00
_cell.angle_beta   90.00
_cell.angle_gamma   90.00
#
_symmetry.space_group_name_H-M   'P 1'
#
loop_
_entity.id
_entity.type
_entity.pdbx_description
1 polymer ?
#
loop_
_entity_poly.entity_id
_entity_poly.type
_entity_poly.pdbx_seq_one_letter_code
_entity_poly.pdbx_strand_id
1 'polypeptide(L)'
;MLTILDEEFAPTTSCAVFVNAPLERITTFETERERTRLERNKDRPERERIHGPATVAVEPLNSDLAELLGRLDPLDMGPEATMELLAETGGGRWTALFDSSAADPAVDRAVGVLAEQLGTRGVVAAWRPHPAGTEAEEVDADGQYLDEDALGGAGVTGFAITDPSAGPPDFYLRQLHAEYAYDQWEFTDDGEYLDFEDPAAYELQRIPDRLTPERVVAYCRALGIDPFNAQFYGPRAVLLRRPAEPFDRVPRNRWP
;
A
#
# COMPACT_ATOMS: atom_id res chain seq x y z
N MET A 1 9.06 -7.92 -16.61
CA MET A 1 8.26 -6.91 -15.89
C MET A 1 8.09 -7.42 -14.48
N LEU A 2 8.28 -6.58 -13.46
CA LEU A 2 8.43 -6.98 -12.05
C LEU A 2 7.27 -6.46 -11.19
N THR A 3 6.05 -6.55 -11.71
CA THR A 3 4.82 -6.14 -11.01
C THR A 3 4.00 -7.37 -10.64
N ILE A 4 3.19 -7.23 -9.58
CA ILE A 4 2.10 -8.19 -9.35
C ILE A 4 1.18 -8.12 -10.56
N LEU A 5 0.98 -9.26 -11.22
CA LEU A 5 0.01 -9.43 -12.31
C LEU A 5 0.19 -8.40 -13.45
N ASP A 6 1.44 -8.08 -13.81
CA ASP A 6 1.79 -7.23 -14.95
C ASP A 6 1.06 -5.87 -14.98
N GLU A 7 0.91 -5.20 -13.83
CA GLU A 7 0.24 -3.89 -13.67
C GLU A 7 -1.28 -3.89 -13.89
N GLU A 8 -1.91 -5.05 -14.14
CA GLU A 8 -3.36 -5.14 -14.37
C GLU A 8 -4.19 -4.52 -13.23
N PHE A 9 -3.65 -4.53 -12.01
CA PHE A 9 -4.28 -4.00 -10.81
C PHE A 9 -3.61 -2.71 -10.28
N ALA A 10 -2.78 -2.03 -11.07
CA ALA A 10 -2.28 -0.71 -10.72
C ALA A 10 -3.46 0.27 -10.53
N PRO A 11 -3.40 1.18 -9.55
CA PRO A 11 -2.30 1.45 -8.63
C PRO A 11 -2.33 0.62 -7.34
N THR A 12 -3.35 -0.21 -7.10
CA THR A 12 -3.48 -0.98 -5.84
C THR A 12 -2.33 -1.96 -5.60
N THR A 13 -1.67 -2.42 -6.67
CA THR A 13 -0.49 -3.30 -6.60
C THR A 13 0.85 -2.57 -6.67
N SER A 14 0.82 -1.24 -6.81
CA SER A 14 2.02 -0.40 -6.90
C SER A 14 2.74 -0.24 -5.56
N CYS A 15 2.02 -0.48 -4.46
CA CYS A 15 2.58 -0.58 -3.12
C CYS A 15 1.99 -1.82 -2.44
N ALA A 16 2.84 -2.72 -1.97
CA ALA A 16 2.45 -3.88 -1.20
C ALA A 16 2.90 -3.69 0.25
N VAL A 17 1.95 -3.72 1.17
CA VAL A 17 2.19 -3.58 2.61
C VAL A 17 2.06 -4.93 3.28
N PHE A 18 2.98 -5.26 4.18
CA PHE A 18 3.00 -6.55 4.88
C PHE A 18 3.12 -6.31 6.38
N VAL A 19 2.28 -6.98 7.16
CA VAL A 19 2.35 -6.96 8.62
C VAL A 19 2.66 -8.37 9.12
N ASN A 20 3.63 -8.49 10.03
CA ASN A 20 4.08 -9.77 10.58
C ASN A 20 3.08 -10.30 11.63
N ALA A 21 1.88 -10.62 11.17
CA ALA A 21 0.83 -11.20 11.98
C ALA A 21 -0.06 -12.09 11.09
N PRO A 22 -0.63 -13.18 11.65
CA PRO A 22 -1.63 -13.97 10.94
C PRO A 22 -2.88 -13.16 10.59
N LEU A 23 -3.53 -13.53 9.49
CA LEU A 23 -4.72 -12.85 8.95
C LEU A 23 -5.81 -12.65 10.00
N GLU A 24 -6.06 -13.66 10.84
CA GLU A 24 -7.08 -13.61 11.88
C GLU A 24 -6.77 -12.60 12.97
N ARG A 25 -5.48 -12.42 13.29
CA ARG A 25 -5.03 -11.47 14.31
C ARG A 25 -5.27 -10.03 13.84
N ILE A 26 -4.92 -9.73 12.59
CA ILE A 26 -5.15 -8.39 12.01
C ILE A 26 -6.64 -8.12 11.84
N THR A 27 -7.40 -9.11 11.34
CA THR A 27 -8.85 -8.98 11.17
C THR A 27 -9.56 -8.67 12.50
N THR A 28 -9.20 -9.41 13.56
CA THR A 28 -9.75 -9.19 14.91
C THR A 28 -9.41 -7.79 15.38
N PHE A 29 -8.15 -7.39 15.25
CA PHE A 29 -7.67 -6.09 15.66
C PHE A 29 -8.40 -4.93 14.95
N GLU A 30 -8.52 -4.97 13.63
CA GLU A 30 -9.22 -3.93 12.86
C GLU A 30 -10.71 -3.85 13.24
N THR A 31 -11.36 -4.99 13.42
CA THR A 31 -12.77 -5.05 13.85
C THR A 31 -12.98 -4.45 15.25
N GLU A 32 -12.07 -4.76 16.20
CA GLU A 32 -12.11 -4.22 17.56
C GLU A 32 -11.80 -2.73 17.59
N ARG A 33 -10.78 -2.29 16.83
CA ARG A 33 -10.39 -0.88 16.70
C ARG A 33 -11.55 -0.02 16.23
N GLU A 34 -12.29 -0.49 15.23
CA GLU A 34 -13.45 0.20 14.69
C GLU A 34 -14.63 0.21 15.65
N ARG A 35 -14.87 -0.89 16.37
CA ARG A 35 -15.86 -0.92 17.45
C ARG A 35 -15.55 0.13 18.53
N THR A 36 -14.31 0.18 19.02
CA THR A 36 -13.91 1.17 20.03
C THR A 36 -13.95 2.60 19.47
N ARG A 37 -13.67 2.81 18.18
CA ARG A 37 -13.81 4.11 17.50
C ARG A 37 -15.25 4.60 17.55
N LEU A 38 -16.21 3.76 17.19
CA LEU A 38 -17.65 4.09 17.25
C LEU A 38 -18.09 4.42 18.68
N GLU A 39 -17.67 3.62 19.66
CA GLU A 39 -17.98 3.88 21.08
C GLU A 39 -17.44 5.24 21.55
N ARG A 40 -16.21 5.61 21.16
CA ARG A 40 -15.60 6.91 21.48
C ARG A 40 -16.27 8.09 20.79
N ASN A 41 -16.84 7.89 19.60
CA ASN A 41 -17.42 8.95 18.79
C ASN A 41 -18.93 9.15 19.01
N LYS A 42 -19.58 8.28 19.77
CA LYS A 42 -21.04 8.31 20.06
C LYS A 42 -21.55 9.66 20.59
N ASP A 43 -20.72 10.39 21.32
CA ASP A 43 -21.05 11.71 21.88
C ASP A 43 -20.46 12.88 21.07
N ARG A 44 -19.93 12.61 19.87
CA ARG A 44 -19.28 13.59 18.97
C ARG A 44 -19.87 13.54 17.54
N PRO A 45 -21.08 14.11 17.33
CA PRO A 45 -21.83 13.99 16.07
C PRO A 45 -21.10 14.59 14.86
N GLU A 46 -20.16 15.51 15.05
CA GLU A 46 -19.33 16.06 13.97
C GLU A 46 -18.37 15.02 13.38
N ARG A 47 -17.91 14.04 14.18
CA ARG A 47 -17.06 12.94 13.71
C ARG A 47 -17.84 11.77 13.12
N GLU A 48 -19.09 11.58 13.53
CA GLU A 48 -20.00 10.60 12.91
C GLU A 48 -20.33 10.97 11.45
N ARG A 49 -20.32 12.27 11.11
CA ARG A 49 -20.54 12.74 9.73
C ARG A 49 -19.42 12.37 8.77
N ILE A 50 -18.19 12.18 9.24
CA ILE A 50 -17.02 11.91 8.39
C ILE A 50 -16.88 10.41 8.11
N HIS A 51 -17.17 9.55 9.08
CA HIS A 51 -16.90 8.10 8.97
C HIS A 51 -18.15 7.23 9.08
N GLY A 52 -19.35 7.82 9.05
CA GLY A 52 -20.63 7.14 9.16
C GLY A 52 -20.93 6.48 10.52
N PRO A 53 -22.19 6.09 10.76
CA PRO A 53 -22.61 5.41 11.99
C PRO A 53 -22.39 3.88 11.96
N ALA A 54 -21.88 3.33 10.85
CA ALA A 54 -21.88 1.89 10.60
C ALA A 54 -20.59 1.21 11.08
N THR A 55 -20.73 -0.07 11.41
CA THR A 55 -19.61 -0.96 11.72
C THR A 55 -18.91 -1.38 10.42
N VAL A 56 -17.62 -1.69 10.51
CA VAL A 56 -16.89 -2.27 9.37
C VAL A 56 -17.52 -3.60 9.00
N ALA A 57 -17.89 -3.74 7.73
CA ALA A 57 -18.35 -5.01 7.20
C ALA A 57 -17.14 -5.89 6.90
N VAL A 58 -17.16 -7.12 7.40
CA VAL A 58 -16.08 -8.09 7.25
C VAL A 58 -16.58 -9.22 6.36
N GLU A 59 -15.91 -9.43 5.23
CA GLU A 59 -16.23 -10.50 4.27
C GLU A 59 -15.02 -11.43 4.13
N PRO A 60 -15.09 -12.67 4.65
CA PRO A 60 -14.10 -13.68 4.36
C PRO A 60 -14.16 -14.10 2.88
N LEU A 61 -13.00 -14.18 2.25
CA LEU A 61 -12.83 -14.54 0.84
C LEU A 61 -11.92 -15.75 0.68
N ASN A 62 -12.12 -16.49 -0.40
CA ASN A 62 -11.27 -17.60 -0.78
C ASN A 62 -11.20 -17.68 -2.31
N SER A 63 -10.12 -17.17 -2.91
CA SER A 63 -9.86 -17.27 -4.35
C SER A 63 -8.39 -16.99 -4.68
N ASP A 64 -8.03 -16.97 -5.96
CA ASP A 64 -6.71 -16.49 -6.39
C ASP A 64 -6.55 -14.97 -6.22
N LEU A 65 -5.30 -14.50 -6.23
CA LEU A 65 -4.98 -13.10 -5.98
C LEU A 65 -5.67 -12.14 -6.95
N ALA A 66 -5.85 -12.51 -8.22
CA ALA A 66 -6.44 -11.63 -9.22
C ALA A 66 -7.93 -11.41 -8.92
N GLU A 67 -8.67 -12.48 -8.61
CA GLU A 67 -10.07 -12.37 -8.18
C GLU A 67 -10.22 -11.62 -6.85
N LEU A 68 -9.28 -11.79 -5.92
CA LEU A 68 -9.26 -11.08 -4.64
C LEU A 68 -9.04 -9.58 -4.83
N LEU A 69 -8.03 -9.17 -5.62
CA LEU A 69 -7.75 -7.77 -5.92
C LEU A 69 -8.90 -7.13 -6.72
N GLY A 70 -9.59 -7.90 -7.56
CA GLY A 70 -10.79 -7.43 -8.27
C GLY A 70 -11.94 -7.02 -7.35
N ARG A 71 -11.92 -7.41 -6.06
CA ARG A 71 -12.91 -6.98 -5.07
C ARG A 71 -12.71 -5.54 -4.59
N LEU A 72 -11.61 -4.90 -4.96
CA LEU A 72 -11.32 -3.49 -4.65
C LEU A 72 -11.88 -2.52 -5.70
N ASP A 73 -12.52 -3.01 -6.77
CA ASP A 73 -13.23 -2.18 -7.76
C ASP A 73 -14.59 -1.70 -7.21
N PRO A 74 -14.96 -0.41 -7.40
CA PRO A 74 -14.14 0.69 -7.93
C PRO A 74 -13.17 1.29 -6.91
N LEU A 75 -12.11 1.91 -7.43
CA LEU A 75 -11.16 2.65 -6.60
C LEU A 75 -11.78 3.95 -6.12
N ASP A 76 -11.43 4.35 -4.91
CA ASP A 76 -11.87 5.55 -4.23
C ASP A 76 -10.88 6.69 -4.48
N MET A 77 -11.42 7.82 -4.93
CA MET A 77 -10.75 9.12 -4.90
C MET A 77 -11.09 9.80 -3.58
N GLY A 78 -10.08 10.09 -2.76
CA GLY A 78 -10.29 10.73 -1.47
C GLY A 78 -9.19 10.35 -0.47
N PRO A 79 -9.25 10.92 0.75
CA PRO A 79 -8.20 10.73 1.76
C PRO A 79 -8.24 9.35 2.41
N GLU A 80 -9.35 8.62 2.31
CA GLU A 80 -9.57 7.33 2.98
C GLU A 80 -10.09 6.29 1.99
N ALA A 81 -9.49 5.10 1.97
CA ALA A 81 -10.01 3.96 1.23
C ALA A 81 -11.27 3.41 1.91
N THR A 82 -12.31 3.13 1.13
CA THR A 82 -13.53 2.49 1.64
C THR A 82 -13.37 0.98 1.78
N MET A 83 -12.41 0.38 1.08
CA MET A 83 -12.15 -1.06 1.09
C MET A 83 -10.69 -1.35 1.39
N GLU A 84 -10.45 -2.33 2.25
CA GLU A 84 -9.13 -2.90 2.50
C GLU A 84 -9.19 -4.42 2.38
N LEU A 85 -8.27 -4.99 1.62
CA LEU A 85 -8.11 -6.42 1.43
C LEU A 85 -6.91 -6.91 2.22
N LEU A 86 -7.17 -7.77 3.20
CA LEU A 86 -6.15 -8.49 3.97
C LEU A 86 -5.96 -9.87 3.35
N ALA A 87 -4.80 -10.15 2.76
CA ALA A 87 -4.51 -11.42 2.10
C ALA A 87 -3.45 -12.24 2.87
N GLU A 88 -3.70 -13.53 3.05
CA GLU A 88 -2.71 -14.46 3.57
C GLU A 88 -1.51 -14.55 2.60
N THR A 89 -0.31 -14.79 3.13
CA THR A 89 0.89 -15.01 2.33
C THR A 89 1.53 -16.37 2.60
N GLY A 90 2.51 -16.74 1.77
CA GLY A 90 3.28 -17.96 1.87
C GLY A 90 3.88 -18.13 3.26
N GLY A 91 3.55 -19.25 3.90
CA GLY A 91 4.05 -19.59 5.24
C GLY A 91 3.30 -18.93 6.41
N GLY A 92 2.24 -18.15 6.16
CA GLY A 92 1.26 -17.70 7.17
C GLY A 92 1.79 -16.73 8.23
N ARG A 93 3.02 -16.23 8.09
CA ARG A 93 3.64 -15.28 9.04
C ARG A 93 3.32 -13.82 8.69
N TRP A 94 3.18 -13.53 7.41
CA TRP A 94 2.85 -12.21 6.91
C TRP A 94 1.41 -12.19 6.41
N THR A 95 0.73 -11.08 6.63
CA THR A 95 -0.51 -10.74 5.94
C THR A 95 -0.22 -9.53 5.07
N ALA A 96 -0.60 -9.61 3.80
CA ALA A 96 -0.52 -8.50 2.87
C ALA A 96 -1.76 -7.63 2.96
N LEU A 97 -1.59 -6.32 2.82
CA LEU A 97 -2.65 -5.33 2.84
C LEU A 97 -2.67 -4.61 1.51
N PHE A 98 -3.85 -4.54 0.92
CA PHE A 98 -4.18 -3.72 -0.26
C PHE A 98 -5.41 -2.88 0.08
N ASP A 99 -5.60 -1.77 -0.61
CA ASP A 99 -6.80 -0.94 -0.43
C ASP A 99 -7.34 -0.44 -1.76
N SER A 100 -8.50 0.21 -1.70
CA SER A 100 -9.16 0.79 -2.85
C SER A 100 -8.69 2.21 -3.19
N SER A 101 -7.56 2.72 -2.67
CA SER A 101 -7.12 4.08 -3.01
C SER A 101 -6.62 4.19 -4.45
N ALA A 102 -7.04 5.24 -5.15
CA ALA A 102 -6.72 5.45 -6.56
C ALA A 102 -5.42 6.22 -6.84
N ALA A 103 -4.86 6.97 -5.89
CA ALA A 103 -3.69 7.83 -6.12
C ALA A 103 -2.42 7.37 -5.36
N ASP A 104 -2.60 6.99 -4.10
CA ASP A 104 -1.54 6.50 -3.21
C ASP A 104 -2.18 5.57 -2.16
N PRO A 105 -1.75 4.31 -2.04
CA PRO A 105 -2.31 3.37 -1.08
C PRO A 105 -2.23 3.91 0.36
N ALA A 106 -3.38 4.18 0.97
CA ALA A 106 -3.47 4.67 2.34
C ALA A 106 -2.89 3.65 3.35
N VAL A 107 -2.85 2.37 2.99
CA VAL A 107 -2.26 1.29 3.80
C VAL A 107 -0.79 1.50 4.14
N ASP A 108 -0.02 2.23 3.32
CA ASP A 108 1.39 2.56 3.63
C ASP A 108 1.47 3.36 4.95
N ARG A 109 0.63 4.39 5.07
CA ARG A 109 0.57 5.25 6.27
C ARG A 109 0.04 4.51 7.50
N ALA A 110 -0.71 3.40 7.30
CA ALA A 110 -1.23 2.59 8.37
C ALA A 110 -0.20 1.61 8.95
N VAL A 111 0.89 1.31 8.22
CA VAL A 111 1.81 0.21 8.59
C VAL A 111 2.53 0.46 9.92
N GLY A 112 2.93 1.71 10.21
CA GLY A 112 3.57 2.09 11.47
C GLY A 112 2.60 1.96 12.65
N VAL A 113 1.36 2.39 12.47
CA VAL A 113 0.29 2.27 13.48
C VAL A 113 -0.06 0.81 13.75
N LEU A 114 -0.18 -0.01 12.71
CA LEU A 114 -0.44 -1.44 12.84
C LEU A 114 0.73 -2.15 13.53
N ALA A 115 1.96 -1.82 13.13
CA ALA A 115 3.18 -2.35 13.75
C ALA A 115 3.21 -2.04 15.25
N GLU A 116 3.02 -0.77 15.63
CA GLU A 116 2.93 -0.33 17.02
C GLU A 116 1.84 -1.08 17.79
N GLN A 117 0.60 -1.02 17.30
CA GLN A 117 -0.57 -1.49 18.07
C GLN A 117 -0.65 -3.01 18.15
N LEU A 118 -0.11 -3.73 17.16
CA LEU A 118 0.03 -5.18 17.20
C LEU A 118 1.34 -5.63 17.85
N GLY A 119 2.27 -4.72 18.15
CA GLY A 119 3.60 -5.06 18.66
C GLY A 119 4.38 -5.98 17.70
N THR A 120 4.31 -5.70 16.40
CA THR A 120 4.92 -6.53 15.36
C THR A 120 5.59 -5.68 14.28
N ARG A 121 6.38 -6.31 13.41
CA ARG A 121 7.03 -5.62 12.29
C ARG A 121 6.08 -5.40 11.11
N GLY A 122 6.26 -4.27 10.44
CA GLY A 122 5.68 -3.97 9.14
C GLY A 122 6.76 -3.85 8.07
N VAL A 123 6.38 -4.13 6.81
CA VAL A 123 7.24 -3.96 5.63
C VAL A 123 6.42 -3.31 4.53
N VAL A 124 7.01 -2.36 3.84
CA VAL A 124 6.44 -1.70 2.66
C VAL A 124 7.36 -1.98 1.49
N ALA A 125 6.78 -2.38 0.36
CA ALA A 125 7.48 -2.54 -0.91
C ALA A 125 6.69 -1.81 -1.99
N ALA A 126 7.26 -0.73 -2.51
CA ALA A 126 6.63 0.09 -3.53
C ALA A 126 7.42 0.01 -4.83
N TRP A 127 6.70 -0.13 -5.93
CA TRP A 127 7.24 0.07 -7.26
C TRP A 127 6.18 0.62 -8.20
N ARG A 128 6.50 1.77 -8.81
CA ARG A 128 5.82 2.33 -9.97
C ARG A 128 6.87 2.76 -10.98
N PRO A 129 6.81 2.28 -12.23
CA PRO A 129 7.67 2.83 -13.26
C PRO A 129 7.34 4.32 -13.43
N HIS A 130 8.38 5.15 -13.55
CA HIS A 130 8.18 6.48 -14.12
C HIS A 130 7.79 6.30 -15.59
N PRO A 131 6.68 6.87 -16.08
CA PRO A 131 6.31 6.77 -17.49
C PRO A 131 7.45 7.37 -18.32
N ALA A 132 8.19 6.51 -19.02
CA ALA A 132 9.29 6.95 -19.85
C ALA A 132 8.71 7.60 -21.13
N GLY A 133 8.57 8.93 -21.13
CA GLY A 133 8.34 9.70 -22.36
C GLY A 133 6.93 10.23 -22.62
N THR A 134 6.08 10.41 -21.61
CA THR A 134 4.89 11.26 -21.73
C THR A 134 5.25 12.72 -21.42
N GLU A 135 5.95 13.37 -22.35
CA GLU A 135 5.86 14.85 -22.47
C GLU A 135 4.58 15.27 -23.21
N ALA A 136 3.73 14.32 -23.59
CA ALA A 136 2.46 14.58 -24.22
C ALA A 136 1.39 14.73 -23.14
N GLU A 137 0.97 15.98 -22.91
CA GLU A 137 -0.24 16.31 -22.18
C GLU A 137 -1.42 15.44 -22.69
N GLU A 138 -1.76 14.37 -21.98
CA GLU A 138 -2.94 13.59 -22.33
C GLU A 138 -4.18 14.37 -21.93
N VAL A 139 -5.00 14.72 -22.91
CA VAL A 139 -6.31 15.32 -22.72
C VAL A 139 -7.37 14.25 -22.91
N ASP A 140 -8.31 14.16 -21.98
CA ASP A 140 -9.45 13.26 -22.08
C ASP A 140 -10.36 13.62 -23.28
N ALA A 141 -11.37 12.79 -23.53
CA ALA A 141 -12.32 13.00 -24.63
C ALA A 141 -13.12 14.31 -24.54
N ASP A 142 -13.13 14.95 -23.36
CA ASP A 142 -13.79 16.22 -23.06
C ASP A 142 -12.81 17.41 -23.07
N GLY A 143 -11.52 17.16 -23.38
CA GLY A 143 -10.47 18.17 -23.48
C GLY A 143 -9.91 18.62 -22.13
N GLN A 144 -10.13 17.87 -21.05
CA GLN A 144 -9.50 18.11 -19.76
C GLN A 144 -8.15 17.41 -19.69
N TYR A 145 -7.15 18.08 -19.13
CA TYR A 145 -5.87 17.45 -18.83
C TYR A 145 -6.11 16.27 -17.88
N LEU A 146 -5.71 15.08 -18.30
CA LEU A 146 -5.48 13.99 -17.37
C LEU A 146 -4.26 14.41 -16.56
N ASP A 147 -4.48 14.77 -15.30
CA ASP A 147 -3.39 14.94 -14.36
C ASP A 147 -2.62 13.62 -14.38
N GLU A 148 -1.36 13.60 -14.85
CA GLU A 148 -0.51 12.39 -14.82
C GLU A 148 -0.45 11.82 -13.38
N ASP A 149 -0.72 12.66 -12.39
CA ASP A 149 -0.84 12.38 -10.97
C ASP A 149 -2.15 11.72 -10.53
N ALA A 150 -3.22 11.67 -11.35
CA ALA A 150 -4.55 11.27 -10.90
C ALA A 150 -4.72 9.74 -10.70
N LEU A 151 -4.00 8.92 -11.47
CA LEU A 151 -4.18 7.45 -11.48
C LEU A 151 -2.88 6.64 -11.52
N GLY A 152 -1.75 7.28 -11.85
CA GLY A 152 -0.43 6.65 -11.92
C GLY A 152 0.54 7.20 -10.89
N GLY A 153 0.53 8.51 -10.66
CA GLY A 153 1.50 9.19 -9.80
C GLY A 153 2.92 9.11 -10.35
N ALA A 154 3.81 9.94 -9.82
CA ALA A 154 5.19 9.95 -10.26
C ALA A 154 5.93 8.63 -9.93
N GLY A 155 6.97 8.34 -10.71
CA GLY A 155 7.69 7.07 -10.60
C GLY A 155 8.33 6.90 -9.22
N VAL A 156 8.20 5.72 -8.63
CA VAL A 156 8.69 5.40 -7.29
C VAL A 156 9.29 4.01 -7.26
N THR A 157 10.37 3.85 -6.52
CA THR A 157 10.76 2.57 -5.94
C THR A 157 11.00 2.79 -4.45
N GLY A 158 10.39 1.98 -3.59
CA GLY A 158 10.42 2.18 -2.14
C GLY A 158 10.51 0.87 -1.37
N PHE A 159 11.22 0.93 -0.24
CA PHE A 159 11.30 -0.13 0.75
C PHE A 159 11.35 0.48 2.15
N ALA A 160 10.49 0.00 3.05
CA ALA A 160 10.54 0.42 4.45
C ALA A 160 10.28 -0.75 5.40
N ILE A 161 10.87 -0.68 6.59
CA ILE A 161 10.59 -1.57 7.72
C ILE A 161 10.14 -0.73 8.89
N THR A 162 9.00 -1.08 9.47
CA THR A 162 8.56 -0.54 10.76
C THR A 162 8.74 -1.58 11.87
N ASP A 163 9.17 -1.12 13.04
CA ASP A 163 9.30 -1.93 14.25
C ASP A 163 8.90 -1.09 15.48
N PRO A 164 8.08 -1.62 16.41
CA PRO A 164 7.76 -0.95 17.67
C PRO A 164 8.98 -0.44 18.44
N SER A 165 10.16 -1.07 18.29
CA SER A 165 11.38 -0.64 18.95
C SER A 165 11.94 0.68 18.43
N ALA A 166 11.59 1.10 17.20
CA ALA A 166 12.05 2.36 16.62
C ALA A 166 11.34 3.58 17.26
N GLY A 167 10.13 3.38 17.78
CA GLY A 167 9.36 4.42 18.46
C GLY A 167 8.71 5.45 17.53
N PRO A 168 7.91 6.37 18.09
CA PRO A 168 7.13 7.35 17.33
C PRO A 168 8.01 8.43 16.66
N PRO A 169 7.51 9.13 15.61
CA PRO A 169 6.11 9.11 15.15
C PRO A 169 5.73 7.95 14.24
N ASP A 170 6.65 7.45 13.42
CA ASP A 170 6.31 6.57 12.30
C ASP A 170 6.84 5.14 12.45
N PHE A 171 7.63 4.87 13.50
CA PHE A 171 8.17 3.55 13.83
C PHE A 171 9.09 2.95 12.74
N TYR A 172 9.63 3.78 11.83
CA TYR A 172 10.58 3.34 10.83
C TYR A 172 11.91 2.94 11.47
N LEU A 173 12.26 1.67 11.30
CA LEU A 173 13.61 1.16 11.55
C LEU A 173 14.52 1.46 10.36
N ARG A 174 13.96 1.35 9.15
CA ARG A 174 14.66 1.58 7.88
C ARG A 174 13.70 2.13 6.84
N GLN A 175 14.11 3.15 6.11
CA GLN A 175 13.35 3.72 5.00
C GLN A 175 14.27 4.04 3.82
N LEU A 176 13.90 3.54 2.66
CA LEU A 176 14.57 3.72 1.38
C LEU A 176 13.53 4.11 0.35
N HIS A 177 13.74 5.23 -0.34
CA HIS A 177 12.81 5.70 -1.36
C HIS A 177 13.58 6.38 -2.48
N ALA A 178 13.32 6.01 -3.72
CA ALA A 178 13.67 6.77 -4.91
C ALA A 178 12.38 7.20 -5.59
N GLU A 179 12.08 8.50 -5.61
CA GLU A 179 10.86 9.03 -6.19
C GLU A 179 11.16 10.16 -7.17
N TYR A 180 10.34 10.26 -8.21
CA TYR A 180 10.31 11.44 -9.05
C TYR A 180 9.32 12.42 -8.43
N ALA A 181 9.78 13.60 -8.02
CA ALA A 181 8.93 14.63 -7.44
C ALA A 181 9.42 16.00 -7.93
N TYR A 182 8.49 16.90 -8.23
CA TYR A 182 8.81 18.29 -8.63
C TYR A 182 9.87 18.38 -9.75
N ASP A 183 9.67 17.61 -10.82
CA ASP A 183 10.56 17.55 -12.00
C ASP A 183 11.99 17.04 -11.74
N GLN A 184 12.21 16.36 -10.61
CA GLN A 184 13.51 15.78 -10.28
C GLN A 184 13.38 14.46 -9.55
N TRP A 185 14.47 13.68 -9.57
CA TRP A 185 14.57 12.49 -8.73
C TRP A 185 15.09 12.86 -7.36
N GLU A 186 14.46 12.31 -6.33
CA GLU A 186 14.86 12.44 -4.93
C GLU A 186 15.15 11.05 -4.35
N PHE A 187 16.07 11.00 -3.38
CA PHE A 187 16.47 9.75 -2.73
C PHE A 187 16.52 9.91 -1.22
N THR A 188 15.77 9.08 -0.51
CA THR A 188 15.76 8.97 0.94
C THR A 188 16.53 7.73 1.38
N ASP A 189 17.46 7.93 2.32
CA ASP A 189 18.30 6.90 2.95
C ASP A 189 18.31 7.10 4.47
N ASP A 190 17.25 6.65 5.15
CA ASP A 190 17.05 6.89 6.58
C ASP A 190 17.03 5.59 7.39
N GLY A 191 17.57 5.63 8.61
CA GLY A 191 17.65 4.46 9.51
C GLY A 191 18.97 3.68 9.39
N GLU A 192 19.08 2.58 10.15
CA GLU A 192 20.30 1.78 10.21
C GLU A 192 20.33 0.73 9.09
N TYR A 193 21.48 0.59 8.40
CA TYR A 193 21.65 -0.40 7.34
C TYR A 193 21.42 -1.82 7.85
N LEU A 194 20.62 -2.57 7.10
CA LEU A 194 20.36 -3.99 7.36
C LEU A 194 21.45 -4.86 6.74
N ASP A 195 21.70 -6.03 7.33
CA ASP A 195 22.79 -6.94 6.93
C ASP A 195 22.74 -7.41 5.47
N PHE A 196 21.57 -7.36 4.84
CA PHE A 196 21.33 -7.80 3.47
C PHE A 196 21.29 -6.66 2.44
N GLU A 197 21.45 -5.41 2.88
CA GLU A 197 21.48 -4.25 1.98
C GLU A 197 22.78 -4.18 1.17
N ASP A 198 22.74 -3.43 0.07
CA ASP A 198 23.89 -3.05 -0.74
C ASP A 198 24.11 -1.53 -0.68
N PRO A 199 24.74 -0.99 0.39
CA PRO A 199 24.93 0.45 0.54
C PRO A 199 25.75 1.11 -0.57
N ALA A 200 26.61 0.34 -1.26
CA ALA A 200 27.38 0.88 -2.37
C ALA A 200 26.50 1.37 -3.53
N ALA A 201 25.29 0.81 -3.65
CA ALA A 201 24.31 1.24 -4.64
C ALA A 201 23.76 2.64 -4.37
N TYR A 202 23.65 3.03 -3.10
CA TYR A 202 23.04 4.31 -2.70
C TYR A 202 23.89 5.53 -3.11
N GLU A 203 25.16 5.28 -3.45
CA GLU A 203 26.12 6.28 -3.92
C GLU A 203 26.17 6.41 -5.45
N LEU A 204 25.36 5.66 -6.19
CA LEU A 204 25.33 5.76 -7.66
C LEU A 204 24.90 7.16 -8.12
N GLN A 205 25.44 7.60 -9.26
CA GLN A 205 25.16 8.94 -9.78
C GLN A 205 23.69 9.13 -10.17
N ARG A 206 23.08 8.10 -10.76
CA ARG A 206 21.68 8.12 -11.17
C ARG A 206 20.81 7.65 -10.01
N ILE A 207 19.96 8.53 -9.49
CA ILE A 207 19.07 8.21 -8.36
C ILE A 207 18.18 6.99 -8.62
N PRO A 208 17.52 6.83 -9.80
CA PRO A 208 16.73 5.63 -10.09
C PRO A 208 17.52 4.32 -9.99
N ASP A 209 18.84 4.37 -10.20
CA ASP A 209 19.69 3.18 -10.19
C ASP A 209 20.12 2.80 -8.75
N ARG A 210 19.91 3.70 -7.77
CA ARG A 210 20.25 3.49 -6.35
C ARG A 210 19.36 2.43 -5.71
N LEU A 211 18.06 2.46 -6.04
CA LEU A 211 17.08 1.52 -5.53
C LEU A 211 16.21 1.00 -6.68
N THR A 212 16.58 -0.16 -7.21
CA THR A 212 15.84 -0.80 -8.31
C THR A 212 14.77 -1.76 -7.77
N PRO A 213 13.76 -2.12 -8.58
CA PRO A 213 12.73 -3.07 -8.16
C PRO A 213 13.31 -4.44 -7.79
N GLU A 214 14.34 -4.89 -8.51
CA GLU A 214 15.05 -6.14 -8.20
C GLU A 214 15.72 -6.09 -6.82
N ARG A 215 16.26 -4.93 -6.45
CA ARG A 215 16.90 -4.73 -5.15
C ARG A 215 15.85 -4.71 -4.02
N VAL A 216 14.71 -4.03 -4.22
CA VAL A 216 13.57 -4.11 -3.30
C VAL A 216 13.10 -5.55 -3.12
N VAL A 217 12.96 -6.31 -4.21
CA VAL A 217 12.62 -7.74 -4.15
C VAL A 217 13.65 -8.56 -3.37
N ALA A 218 14.94 -8.31 -3.57
CA ALA A 218 15.99 -8.98 -2.82
C ALA A 218 15.87 -8.69 -1.32
N TYR A 219 15.58 -7.45 -0.95
CA TYR A 219 15.39 -7.02 0.45
C TYR A 219 14.15 -7.67 1.07
N CYS A 220 13.01 -7.68 0.36
CA CYS A 220 11.81 -8.38 0.81
C CYS A 220 12.06 -9.88 0.99
N ARG A 221 12.79 -10.53 0.06
CA ARG A 221 13.10 -11.97 0.14
C ARG A 221 13.99 -12.32 1.32
N ALA A 222 14.88 -11.43 1.74
CA ALA A 222 15.65 -11.61 2.97
C ALA A 222 14.74 -11.68 4.22
N LEU A 223 13.54 -11.08 4.17
CA LEU A 223 12.51 -11.14 5.20
C LEU A 223 11.47 -12.26 4.98
N GLY A 224 11.65 -13.06 3.92
CA GLY A 224 10.73 -14.12 3.52
C GLY A 224 9.45 -13.61 2.84
N ILE A 225 9.50 -12.44 2.21
CA ILE A 225 8.41 -11.83 1.45
C ILE A 225 8.78 -11.85 -0.04
N ASP A 226 7.83 -12.19 -0.92
CA ASP A 226 8.05 -12.16 -2.38
C ASP A 226 6.93 -11.33 -3.04
N PRO A 227 7.02 -9.99 -2.97
CA PRO A 227 5.87 -9.10 -3.15
C PRO A 227 5.33 -9.13 -4.58
N PHE A 228 6.18 -9.25 -5.59
CA PHE A 228 5.74 -9.23 -7.00
C PHE A 228 5.49 -10.63 -7.58
N ASN A 229 5.41 -11.66 -6.73
CA ASN A 229 5.10 -13.02 -7.15
C ASN A 229 3.68 -13.39 -6.73
N ALA A 230 2.76 -13.51 -7.69
CA ALA A 230 1.36 -13.85 -7.38
C ALA A 230 1.22 -15.19 -6.62
N GLN A 231 2.13 -16.15 -6.82
CA GLN A 231 2.10 -17.45 -6.12
C GLN A 231 2.54 -17.37 -4.65
N PHE A 232 3.12 -16.24 -4.23
CA PHE A 232 3.42 -15.97 -2.83
C PHE A 232 2.16 -15.77 -2.01
N TYR A 233 1.07 -15.32 -2.62
CA TYR A 233 -0.18 -15.03 -1.92
C TYR A 233 -1.02 -16.30 -1.76
N GLY A 234 -1.54 -16.49 -0.54
CA GLY A 234 -2.46 -17.58 -0.23
C GLY A 234 -3.87 -17.27 -0.73
N PRO A 235 -4.74 -18.30 -0.83
CA PRO A 235 -6.08 -18.08 -1.35
C PRO A 235 -7.03 -17.41 -0.33
N ARG A 236 -6.66 -17.39 0.95
CA ARG A 236 -7.50 -16.85 2.03
C ARG A 236 -7.29 -15.35 2.15
N ALA A 237 -8.39 -14.62 2.19
CA ALA A 237 -8.37 -13.19 2.45
C ALA A 237 -9.59 -12.74 3.25
N VAL A 238 -9.54 -11.51 3.73
CA VAL A 238 -10.65 -10.81 4.36
C VAL A 238 -10.76 -9.44 3.71
N LEU A 239 -11.94 -9.10 3.22
CA LEU A 239 -12.26 -7.77 2.75
C LEU A 239 -12.99 -7.00 3.84
N LEU A 240 -12.41 -5.89 4.25
CA LEU A 240 -12.98 -4.91 5.16
C LEU A 240 -13.63 -3.81 4.34
N ARG A 241 -14.90 -3.48 4.63
CA ARG A 241 -15.57 -2.30 4.05
C ARG A 241 -15.90 -1.30 5.13
N ARG A 242 -15.37 -0.08 4.98
CA ARG A 242 -15.60 1.05 5.86
C ARG A 242 -16.73 1.93 5.34
N PRO A 243 -17.59 2.47 6.21
CA PRO A 243 -18.66 3.37 5.81
C PRO A 243 -18.14 4.80 5.65
N ALA A 244 -17.18 4.98 4.75
CA ALA A 244 -16.73 6.28 4.30
C ALA A 244 -17.38 6.61 2.95
N GLU A 245 -17.65 7.89 2.70
CA GLU A 245 -18.05 8.38 1.37
C GLU A 245 -16.80 8.93 0.68
N PRO A 246 -16.35 8.30 -0.42
CA PRO A 246 -15.24 8.83 -1.20
C PRO A 246 -15.72 10.09 -1.94
N PHE A 247 -14.78 10.95 -2.34
CA PHE A 247 -15.12 12.13 -3.14
C PHE A 247 -15.59 11.73 -4.54
N ASP A 248 -14.96 10.70 -5.12
CA ASP A 248 -15.35 10.09 -6.39
C ASP A 248 -14.90 8.63 -6.47
N ARG A 249 -15.28 7.92 -7.53
CA ARG A 249 -14.91 6.54 -7.79
C ARG A 249 -14.42 6.32 -9.21
N VAL A 250 -13.32 5.60 -9.34
CA VAL A 250 -12.69 5.28 -10.62
C VAL A 250 -13.00 3.83 -10.99
N PRO A 251 -13.84 3.59 -12.01
CA PRO A 251 -14.18 2.25 -12.45
C PRO A 251 -13.00 1.56 -13.13
N ARG A 252 -12.96 0.23 -13.06
CA ARG A 252 -11.89 -0.61 -13.66
C ARG A 252 -11.54 -0.32 -15.12
N ASN A 253 -12.50 0.12 -15.94
CA ASN A 253 -12.27 0.44 -17.35
C ASN A 253 -11.52 1.77 -17.58
N ARG A 254 -11.18 2.50 -16.52
CA ARG A 254 -10.38 3.73 -16.55
C ARG A 254 -9.02 3.58 -15.87
N TRP A 255 -8.65 2.38 -15.45
CA TRP A 255 -7.32 2.12 -14.90
C TRP A 255 -6.29 2.18 -16.05
N PRO A 256 -5.04 2.58 -15.78
CA PRO A 256 -3.98 2.67 -16.79
C PRO A 256 -3.69 1.33 -17.49
#